data_AF-A0A9X6X6I2-F1
#
_entry.id   AF-A0A9X6X6I2-F1
#
_cell.length_a   1.000
_cell.length_b   1.000
_cell.length_c   1.000
_cell.angle_alpha   90.00
_cell.angle_beta   90.00
_cell.angle_gamma   90.00
#
_symmetry.space_group_name_H-M   'P 1'
#
loop_
_entity.id
_entity.type
_entity.pdbx_description
1 polymer ?
#
loop_
_entity_poly.entity_id
_entity_poly.type
_entity_poly.pdbx_seq_one_letter_code
_entity_poly.pdbx_strand_id
1 'polypeptide(L)'
;MTNSIYKDFIVTPFYKDNVNDQIINEEIKIKNIPFFYESNQILVNKSTNIPNECDEIIKEMINEWKEESEHISNYFKQRNRKLASEPMIRGLANFISILTWINGQMLLNLNNLLLELNKLKIKPINLDERISFVLNQPDHYHSFIQLSGLYTELEKLYYKQKITSSR
;
A
#
# COMPACT_ATOMS: atom_id res chain seq x y z
N MET A 1 -17.35 -8.95 11.88
CA MET A 1 -17.28 -9.16 10.42
C MET A 1 -15.97 -9.86 10.15
N THR A 2 -16.00 -11.00 9.48
CA THR A 2 -14.81 -11.79 9.17
C THR A 2 -13.89 -10.96 8.28
N ASN A 3 -12.67 -10.68 8.77
CA ASN A 3 -11.58 -10.04 8.04
C ASN A 3 -11.06 -10.99 6.93
N SER A 4 -11.92 -11.44 6.04
CA SER A 4 -11.54 -12.32 4.94
C SER A 4 -10.91 -11.50 3.83
N ILE A 5 -9.67 -11.83 3.50
CA ILE A 5 -8.97 -11.28 2.33
C ILE A 5 -9.32 -12.10 1.11
N TYR A 6 -9.59 -11.42 -0.01
CA TYR A 6 -9.89 -12.10 -1.25
C TYR A 6 -8.64 -12.85 -1.72
N LYS A 7 -8.82 -14.14 -2.04
CA LYS A 7 -7.72 -15.11 -2.25
C LYS A 7 -6.65 -14.63 -3.24
N ASP A 8 -7.02 -13.84 -4.25
CA ASP A 8 -6.10 -13.37 -5.28
C ASP A 8 -5.18 -12.21 -4.80
N PHE A 9 -5.35 -11.75 -3.55
CA PHE A 9 -4.44 -10.85 -2.84
C PHE A 9 -3.54 -11.55 -1.82
N ILE A 10 -3.76 -12.84 -1.56
CA ILE A 10 -2.94 -13.64 -0.64
C ILE A 10 -1.66 -14.06 -1.37
N VAL A 11 -0.73 -13.13 -1.51
CA VAL A 11 0.52 -13.30 -2.26
C VAL A 11 1.68 -12.72 -1.43
N THR A 12 2.86 -13.33 -1.51
CA THR A 12 4.09 -12.78 -0.93
C THR A 12 4.48 -11.45 -1.63
N PRO A 13 4.95 -10.42 -0.91
CA PRO A 13 5.24 -10.38 0.52
C PRO A 13 4.05 -10.00 1.42
N PHE A 14 2.88 -9.68 0.84
CA PHE A 14 1.73 -9.15 1.57
C PHE A 14 1.16 -10.13 2.60
N TYR A 15 1.16 -11.41 2.25
CA TYR A 15 0.80 -12.51 3.13
C TYR A 15 1.85 -13.60 3.01
N LYS A 16 2.35 -14.08 4.16
CA LYS A 16 3.29 -15.21 4.23
C LYS A 16 2.50 -16.51 4.39
N ASP A 17 3.00 -17.60 3.81
CA ASP A 17 2.38 -18.93 3.85
C ASP A 17 2.30 -19.55 5.26
N ASN A 18 3.00 -18.98 6.25
CA ASN A 18 2.97 -19.41 7.65
C ASN A 18 2.69 -18.24 8.59
N VAL A 19 1.50 -18.23 9.18
CA VAL A 19 0.98 -17.19 10.09
C VAL A 19 1.69 -17.19 11.47
N ASN A 20 2.48 -18.21 11.79
CA ASN A 20 2.93 -18.50 13.16
C ASN A 20 4.05 -17.60 13.72
N ASP A 21 4.64 -16.69 12.93
CA ASP A 21 5.75 -15.83 13.37
C ASP A 21 5.51 -14.31 13.17
N GLN A 22 4.27 -13.90 12.90
CA GLN A 22 3.95 -12.47 12.90
C GLN A 22 3.92 -11.98 14.34
N ILE A 23 4.98 -11.26 14.74
CA ILE A 23 4.90 -10.37 15.90
C ILE A 23 3.83 -9.35 15.52
N ILE A 24 2.63 -9.50 16.06
CA ILE A 24 1.59 -8.50 15.97
C ILE A 24 2.12 -7.31 16.76
N ASN A 25 2.61 -6.30 16.04
CA ASN A 25 2.97 -5.04 16.65
C ASN A 25 1.66 -4.26 16.83
N GLU A 26 1.08 -4.34 18.02
CA GLU A 26 -0.15 -3.63 18.40
C GLU A 26 -0.02 -2.10 18.27
N GLU A 27 1.20 -1.58 18.03
CA GLU A 27 1.47 -0.16 17.86
C GLU A 27 1.45 0.34 16.41
N ILE A 28 1.25 -0.53 15.40
CA ILE A 28 1.20 -0.11 13.99
C ILE A 28 0.03 0.85 13.76
N LYS A 29 0.34 2.03 13.23
CA LYS A 29 -0.62 3.10 12.90
C LYS A 29 -1.44 2.81 11.66
N ILE A 30 -0.90 2.02 10.72
CA ILE A 30 -1.64 1.56 9.53
C ILE A 30 -2.64 0.48 9.93
N LYS A 31 -3.90 0.90 10.15
CA LYS A 31 -4.92 0.06 10.78
C LYS A 31 -5.34 -1.09 9.88
N ASN A 32 -5.42 -0.85 8.58
CA ASN A 32 -5.86 -1.85 7.63
C ASN A 32 -4.75 -2.87 7.35
N ILE A 33 -5.17 -4.11 7.11
CA ILE A 33 -4.31 -5.14 6.53
C ILE A 33 -4.19 -4.93 5.00
N PRO A 34 -3.16 -5.50 4.34
CA PRO A 34 -2.96 -5.33 2.89
C PRO A 34 -4.23 -5.63 2.07
N PHE A 35 -4.56 -4.76 1.10
CA PHE A 35 -5.69 -4.95 0.19
C PHE A 35 -7.05 -5.24 0.86
N PHE A 36 -7.25 -4.73 2.07
CA PHE A 36 -8.51 -4.86 2.82
C PHE A 36 -9.68 -4.26 2.04
N TYR A 37 -9.53 -3.05 1.51
CA TYR A 37 -10.60 -2.34 0.81
C TYR A 37 -10.99 -3.05 -0.50
N GLU A 38 -10.02 -3.57 -1.24
CA GLU A 38 -10.26 -4.38 -2.44
C GLU A 38 -11.00 -5.66 -2.12
N SER A 39 -10.52 -6.37 -1.09
CA SER A 39 -11.16 -7.59 -0.61
C SER A 39 -12.59 -7.34 -0.16
N ASN A 40 -12.84 -6.23 0.53
CA ASN A 40 -14.18 -5.85 0.99
C ASN A 40 -15.11 -5.52 -0.18
N GLN A 41 -14.66 -4.76 -1.18
CA GLN A 41 -15.44 -4.46 -2.38
C GLN A 41 -15.86 -5.75 -3.11
N ILE A 42 -14.92 -6.68 -3.31
CA ILE A 42 -15.18 -7.93 -4.03
C ILE A 42 -16.07 -8.89 -3.22
N LEU A 43 -15.74 -9.10 -1.94
CA LEU A 43 -16.38 -10.14 -1.14
C LEU A 43 -17.71 -9.70 -0.54
N VAL A 44 -17.78 -8.47 -0.03
CA VAL A 44 -18.94 -7.95 0.71
C VAL A 44 -19.84 -7.17 -0.23
N ASN A 45 -19.30 -6.16 -0.92
CA ASN A 45 -20.11 -5.28 -1.76
C ASN A 45 -20.42 -5.88 -3.14
N LYS A 46 -19.78 -7.01 -3.50
CA LYS A 46 -19.89 -7.67 -4.81
C LYS A 46 -19.68 -6.68 -5.96
N SER A 47 -18.72 -5.78 -5.77
CA SER A 47 -18.44 -4.64 -6.63
C SER A 47 -16.98 -4.65 -7.07
N THR A 48 -16.73 -4.20 -8.29
CA THR A 48 -15.40 -3.93 -8.84
C THR A 48 -15.15 -2.43 -8.98
N ASN A 49 -15.99 -1.60 -8.38
CA ASN A 49 -15.80 -0.16 -8.33
C ASN A 49 -14.91 0.22 -7.14
N ILE A 50 -14.21 1.35 -7.29
CA ILE A 50 -13.51 2.02 -6.19
C ILE A 50 -14.54 2.39 -5.11
N PRO A 51 -14.20 2.33 -3.81
CA PRO A 51 -15.09 2.80 -2.73
C PRO A 51 -15.59 4.23 -2.97
N ASN A 52 -16.86 4.50 -2.65
CA ASN A 52 -17.45 5.83 -2.86
C ASN A 52 -16.75 6.89 -1.99
N GLU A 53 -16.33 6.48 -0.80
CA GLU A 53 -15.58 7.26 0.19
C GLU A 53 -14.06 7.21 -0.03
N CYS A 54 -13.59 6.83 -1.23
CA CYS A 54 -12.15 6.65 -1.50
C CYS A 54 -11.30 7.87 -1.19
N ASP A 55 -11.82 9.09 -1.35
CA ASP A 55 -11.08 10.31 -1.02
C ASP A 55 -10.72 10.38 0.47
N GLU A 56 -11.65 10.04 1.35
CA GLU A 56 -11.40 10.06 2.80
C GLU A 56 -10.48 8.91 3.20
N ILE A 57 -10.67 7.73 2.59
CA ILE A 57 -9.78 6.58 2.79
C ILE A 57 -8.34 6.90 2.34
N ILE A 58 -8.15 7.52 1.16
CA ILE A 58 -6.84 7.89 0.64
C ILE A 58 -6.14 8.86 1.58
N LYS A 59 -6.84 9.89 2.06
CA LYS A 59 -6.29 10.87 3.02
C LYS A 59 -5.89 10.18 4.33
N GLU A 60 -6.73 9.28 4.85
CA GLU A 60 -6.42 8.49 6.04
C GLU A 60 -5.15 7.65 5.82
N MET A 61 -5.07 6.87 4.74
CA MET A 61 -3.92 6.02 4.43
C MET A 61 -2.61 6.81 4.23
N ILE A 62 -2.67 8.03 3.68
CA ILE A 62 -1.51 8.93 3.58
C ILE A 62 -1.07 9.41 4.96
N ASN A 63 -2.02 9.80 5.83
CA ASN A 63 -1.71 10.25 7.18
C ASN A 63 -1.16 9.12 8.05
N GLU A 64 -1.76 7.93 7.99
CA GLU A 64 -1.26 6.74 8.66
C GLU A 64 0.17 6.40 8.23
N TRP A 65 0.49 6.51 6.93
CA TRP A 65 1.86 6.34 6.45
C TRP A 65 2.82 7.39 7.03
N LYS A 66 2.42 8.67 7.08
CA LYS A 66 3.26 9.73 7.65
C LYS A 66 3.62 9.43 9.10
N GLU A 67 2.64 9.09 9.92
CA GLU A 67 2.84 8.71 11.32
C GLU A 67 3.70 7.43 11.44
N GLU A 68 3.35 6.37 10.71
CA GLU A 68 4.08 5.10 10.77
C GLU A 68 5.52 5.22 10.27
N SER A 69 5.78 6.08 9.28
CA SER A 69 7.12 6.28 8.70
C SER A 69 8.14 6.78 9.73
N GLU A 70 7.71 7.51 10.76
CA GLU A 70 8.56 7.93 11.87
C GLU A 70 8.97 6.73 12.73
N HIS A 71 8.04 5.82 13.02
CA HIS A 71 8.30 4.58 13.75
C HIS A 71 9.21 3.63 12.96
N ILE A 72 8.93 3.42 11.67
CA ILE A 72 9.76 2.61 10.78
C ILE A 72 11.20 3.15 10.72
N SER A 73 11.37 4.46 10.60
CA SER A 73 12.68 5.11 10.61
C SER A 73 13.46 4.80 11.89
N ASN A 74 12.78 4.82 13.05
CA ASN A 74 13.40 4.46 14.33
C ASN A 74 13.78 2.98 14.41
N TYR A 75 12.95 2.07 13.90
CA TYR A 75 13.31 0.65 13.82
C TYR A 75 14.58 0.43 12.98
N PHE A 76 14.73 1.11 11.84
CA PHE A 76 15.95 1.03 11.05
C PHE A 76 17.17 1.61 11.75
N LYS A 77 17.05 2.75 12.45
CA LYS A 77 18.14 3.30 13.28
C LYS A 77 18.59 2.31 14.36
N GLN A 78 17.65 1.60 14.96
CA GLN A 78 17.90 0.56 15.96
C GLN A 78 18.32 -0.80 15.36
N ARG A 79 18.46 -0.89 14.03
CA ARG A 79 18.75 -2.14 13.29
C ARG A 79 17.71 -3.24 13.50
N ASN A 80 16.49 -2.88 13.88
CA ASN A 80 15.38 -3.81 14.13
C ASN A 80 14.52 -3.99 12.87
N ARG A 81 15.08 -4.71 11.88
CA ARG A 81 14.41 -4.98 10.60
C ARG A 81 13.12 -5.77 10.74
N LYS A 82 13.02 -6.65 11.74
CA LYS A 82 11.85 -7.50 11.97
C LYS A 82 10.60 -6.65 12.26
N LEU A 83 10.73 -5.63 13.12
CA LEU A 83 9.61 -4.73 13.43
C LEU A 83 9.26 -3.77 12.28
N ALA A 84 10.22 -3.44 11.40
CA ALA A 84 9.95 -2.63 10.22
C ALA A 84 9.18 -3.40 9.13
N SER A 85 9.27 -4.73 9.10
CA SER A 85 8.75 -5.54 7.99
C SER A 85 7.23 -5.42 7.79
N GLU A 86 6.44 -5.57 8.84
CA GLU A 86 4.98 -5.53 8.73
C GLU A 86 4.44 -4.14 8.33
N PRO A 87 4.80 -3.03 9.00
CA PRO A 87 4.32 -1.72 8.60
C PRO A 87 4.80 -1.31 7.19
N MET A 88 5.99 -1.75 6.77
CA MET A 88 6.46 -1.57 5.38
C MET A 88 5.57 -2.30 4.36
N ILE A 89 5.14 -3.53 4.66
CA ILE A 89 4.25 -4.31 3.80
C ILE A 89 2.85 -3.66 3.71
N ARG A 90 2.31 -3.22 4.85
CA ARG A 90 1.02 -2.50 4.89
C ARG A 90 1.07 -1.18 4.13
N GLY A 91 2.13 -0.39 4.32
CA GLY A 91 2.38 0.83 3.57
C GLY A 91 2.53 0.59 2.07
N LEU A 92 3.23 -0.48 1.66
CA LEU A 92 3.35 -0.84 0.25
C LEU A 92 1.99 -1.17 -0.38
N ALA A 93 1.17 -1.97 0.31
CA ALA A 93 -0.17 -2.30 -0.17
C ALA A 93 -1.04 -1.05 -0.32
N ASN A 94 -1.02 -0.18 0.70
CA ASN A 94 -1.77 1.07 0.68
C ASN A 94 -1.32 2.00 -0.45
N PHE A 95 -0.01 2.12 -0.68
CA PHE A 95 0.54 2.85 -1.82
C PHE A 95 -0.02 2.34 -3.15
N ILE A 96 -0.04 1.01 -3.36
CA ILE A 96 -0.54 0.39 -4.59
C ILE A 96 -2.04 0.68 -4.77
N SER A 97 -2.84 0.49 -3.71
CA SER A 97 -4.27 0.82 -3.73
C SER A 97 -4.50 2.28 -4.13
N ILE A 98 -3.90 3.23 -3.42
CA ILE A 98 -4.05 4.66 -3.72
C ILE A 98 -3.64 4.94 -5.17
N LEU A 99 -2.48 4.44 -5.60
CA LEU A 99 -1.97 4.68 -6.95
C LEU A 99 -2.95 4.18 -8.04
N THR A 100 -3.53 3.00 -7.87
CA THR A 100 -4.54 2.50 -8.82
C THR A 100 -5.83 3.33 -8.77
N TRP A 101 -6.29 3.70 -7.58
CA TRP A 101 -7.54 4.45 -7.40
C TRP A 101 -7.47 5.87 -7.97
N ILE A 102 -6.33 6.57 -7.83
CA ILE A 102 -6.17 7.91 -8.45
C ILE A 102 -6.13 7.85 -9.98
N ASN A 103 -5.89 6.67 -10.56
CA ASN A 103 -6.03 6.40 -11.99
C ASN A 103 -7.45 5.94 -12.37
N GLY A 104 -8.39 5.92 -11.43
CA GLY A 104 -9.76 5.45 -11.65
C GLY A 104 -9.86 3.94 -11.84
N GLN A 105 -8.86 3.18 -11.37
CA GLN A 105 -8.80 1.74 -11.52
C GLN A 105 -8.93 1.05 -10.15
N MET A 106 -9.79 0.05 -10.10
CA MET A 106 -9.89 -0.86 -8.97
C MET A 106 -8.99 -2.08 -9.20
N LEU A 107 -8.13 -2.39 -8.24
CA LEU A 107 -7.30 -3.58 -8.29
C LEU A 107 -8.14 -4.82 -7.93
N LEU A 108 -8.07 -5.88 -8.74
CA LEU A 108 -8.88 -7.11 -8.54
C LEU A 108 -8.04 -8.33 -8.16
N ASN A 109 -6.74 -8.28 -8.40
CA ASN A 109 -5.76 -9.31 -8.07
C ASN A 109 -4.34 -8.71 -8.21
N LEU A 110 -3.32 -9.49 -7.86
CA LEU A 110 -1.91 -9.09 -7.98
C LEU A 110 -1.18 -9.74 -9.16
N ASN A 111 -1.89 -10.41 -10.08
CA ASN A 111 -1.28 -11.02 -11.24
C ASN A 111 -0.73 -9.94 -12.16
N ASN A 112 0.53 -10.09 -12.60
CA ASN A 112 1.22 -9.11 -13.44
C ASN A 112 1.24 -7.68 -12.86
N LEU A 113 1.21 -7.54 -11.52
CA LEU A 113 1.13 -6.25 -10.83
C LEU A 113 2.06 -5.17 -11.42
N LEU A 114 3.37 -5.47 -11.57
CA LEU A 114 4.33 -4.51 -12.10
C LEU A 114 3.97 -4.05 -13.52
N LEU A 115 3.48 -4.95 -14.37
CA LEU A 115 3.09 -4.63 -15.74
C LEU A 115 1.82 -3.75 -15.77
N GLU A 116 0.86 -3.99 -14.88
CA GLU A 116 -0.34 -3.16 -14.77
C GLU A 116 -0.03 -1.77 -14.19
N LEU A 117 0.80 -1.69 -13.14
CA LEU A 117 1.28 -0.42 -12.60
C LEU A 117 2.02 0.39 -13.66
N ASN A 118 2.72 -0.28 -14.57
CA ASN A 118 3.45 0.37 -15.64
C ASN A 118 2.55 1.06 -16.68
N LYS A 119 1.33 0.57 -16.87
CA LYS A 119 0.36 1.14 -17.81
C LYS A 119 -0.35 2.38 -17.26
N LEU A 120 -0.20 2.67 -15.96
CA LEU A 120 -0.85 3.82 -15.33
C LEU A 120 -0.34 5.13 -15.92
N LYS A 121 -1.28 6.05 -16.15
CA LYS A 121 -1.00 7.39 -16.68
C LYS A 121 -0.43 8.30 -15.60
N ILE A 122 -0.94 8.18 -14.38
CA ILE A 122 -0.55 8.97 -13.22
C ILE A 122 0.31 8.07 -12.35
N LYS A 123 1.62 8.26 -12.38
CA LYS A 123 2.56 7.46 -11.56
C LYS A 123 3.82 8.23 -11.19
N PRO A 124 4.46 7.90 -10.05
CA PRO A 124 5.79 8.38 -9.69
C PRO A 124 6.86 8.04 -10.73
N ILE A 125 7.99 8.75 -10.67
CA ILE A 125 9.13 8.50 -11.56
C ILE A 125 9.82 7.19 -11.16
N ASN A 126 10.24 6.41 -12.17
CA ASN A 126 10.92 5.12 -12.02
C ASN A 126 10.16 4.15 -11.10
N LEU A 127 8.83 4.17 -11.19
CA LEU A 127 7.95 3.40 -10.31
C LEU A 127 8.34 1.92 -10.25
N ASP A 128 8.58 1.28 -11.40
CA ASP A 128 8.76 -0.17 -11.47
C ASP A 128 10.01 -0.64 -10.75
N GLU A 129 11.13 0.06 -10.93
CA GLU A 129 12.40 -0.26 -10.27
C GLU A 129 12.24 -0.16 -8.75
N ARG A 130 11.59 0.91 -8.29
CA ARG A 130 11.42 1.20 -6.87
C ARG A 130 10.44 0.24 -6.21
N ILE A 131 9.29 -0.01 -6.83
CA ILE A 131 8.30 -0.97 -6.31
C ILE A 131 8.83 -2.40 -6.37
N SER A 132 9.54 -2.78 -7.44
CA SER A 132 10.19 -4.09 -7.53
C SER A 132 11.19 -4.28 -6.38
N PHE A 133 11.99 -3.27 -6.06
CA PHE A 133 12.90 -3.34 -4.92
C PHE A 133 12.16 -3.52 -3.58
N VAL A 134 11.12 -2.72 -3.34
CA VAL A 134 10.36 -2.78 -2.08
C VAL A 134 9.59 -4.10 -1.94
N LEU A 135 9.03 -4.65 -3.03
CA LEU A 135 8.37 -5.96 -3.04
C LEU A 135 9.33 -7.09 -2.66
N ASN A 136 10.57 -7.05 -3.18
CA ASN A 136 11.55 -8.09 -2.92
C ASN A 136 12.15 -8.00 -1.51
N GLN A 137 12.28 -6.78 -0.97
CA GLN A 137 13.07 -6.52 0.24
C GLN A 137 12.38 -5.51 1.17
N PRO A 138 11.12 -5.71 1.58
CA PRO A 138 10.34 -4.69 2.30
C PRO A 138 10.95 -4.29 3.66
N ASP A 139 11.75 -5.16 4.26
CA ASP A 139 12.39 -5.00 5.56
C ASP A 139 13.82 -4.37 5.49
N HIS A 140 14.21 -3.81 4.34
CA HIS A 140 15.48 -3.12 4.16
C HIS A 140 15.33 -1.60 4.26
N TYR A 141 16.34 -0.94 4.84
CA TYR A 141 16.32 0.52 4.98
C TYR A 141 16.19 1.24 3.64
N HIS A 142 16.83 0.71 2.59
CA HIS A 142 16.70 1.29 1.26
C HIS A 142 15.25 1.20 0.75
N SER A 143 14.52 0.12 1.03
CA SER A 143 13.10 0.00 0.68
C SER A 143 12.26 1.05 1.39
N PHE A 144 12.56 1.34 2.65
CA PHE A 144 11.92 2.44 3.37
C PHE A 144 12.16 3.80 2.71
N ILE A 145 13.39 4.10 2.32
CA ILE A 145 13.70 5.34 1.58
C ILE A 145 12.95 5.38 0.25
N GLN A 146 12.93 4.28 -0.49
CA GLN A 146 12.22 4.19 -1.76
C GLN A 146 10.72 4.41 -1.58
N LEU A 147 10.08 3.71 -0.65
CA LEU A 147 8.65 3.84 -0.39
C LEU A 147 8.28 5.24 0.14
N SER A 148 9.10 5.82 1.03
CA SER A 148 8.87 7.19 1.55
C SER A 148 8.91 8.25 0.44
N GLY A 149 9.88 8.14 -0.47
CA GLY A 149 9.93 9.02 -1.63
C GLY A 149 8.74 8.82 -2.57
N LEU A 150 8.32 7.56 -2.78
CA LEU A 150 7.14 7.24 -3.59
C LEU A 150 5.87 7.86 -3.01
N TYR A 151 5.68 7.80 -1.69
CA TYR A 151 4.56 8.47 -1.02
C TYR A 151 4.58 9.99 -1.18
N THR A 152 5.76 10.62 -1.10
CA THR A 152 5.92 12.06 -1.32
C THR A 152 5.49 12.47 -2.75
N GLU A 153 5.81 11.65 -3.75
CA GLU A 153 5.37 11.87 -5.13
C GLU A 153 3.88 11.56 -5.31
N LEU A 154 3.39 10.47 -4.74
CA LEU A 154 2.00 10.04 -4.81
C LEU A 154 1.05 11.09 -4.24
N GLU A 155 1.37 11.69 -3.09
CA GLU A 155 0.54 12.73 -2.47
C GLU A 155 0.41 13.96 -3.40
N LYS A 156 1.50 14.38 -4.05
CA LYS A 156 1.47 15.46 -5.03
C LYS A 156 0.60 15.10 -6.24
N LEU A 157 0.70 13.86 -6.74
CA LEU A 157 -0.12 13.38 -7.85
C LEU A 157 -1.60 13.34 -7.49
N TYR A 158 -1.95 12.87 -6.28
CA TYR A 158 -3.32 12.86 -5.77
C TYR A 158 -3.93 14.26 -5.77
N TYR A 159 -3.28 15.24 -5.13
CA TYR A 159 -3.83 16.60 -5.06
C TYR A 159 -3.89 17.29 -6.44
N LYS A 160 -2.90 17.04 -7.32
CA LYS A 160 -2.94 17.53 -8.71
C LYS A 160 -4.15 16.97 -9.46
N GLN A 161 -4.46 15.68 -9.28
CA GLN A 161 -5.60 15.03 -9.92
C GLN A 161 -6.92 15.60 -9.40
N LYS A 162 -7.03 15.87 -8.10
CA LYS A 162 -8.22 16.50 -7.50
C LYS A 162 -8.50 17.88 -8.08
N ILE A 163 -7.48 18.73 -8.21
CA ILE A 163 -7.61 20.07 -8.80
C ILE A 163 -8.03 19.99 -10.27
N THR A 164 -7.47 19.04 -11.02
CA THR A 164 -7.72 18.91 -12.46
C THR A 164 -9.08 18.29 -12.78
N SER A 165 -9.57 17.39 -11.93
CA SER A 165 -10.88 16.72 -12.10
C SER A 165 -12.07 17.54 -11.59
N SER A 166 -11.81 18.65 -10.89
CA SER A 166 -12.84 19.57 -10.38
C SER A 166 -13.15 20.72 -11.36
N ARG A 167 -12.66 20.63 -12.60
CA ARG A 167 -12.91 21.55 -13.71
C ARG A 167 -13.71 20.84 -14.79
#